data_AF-A0A940MAS5-F1
#
_entry.id   AF-A0A940MAS5-F1
#
_cell.length_a   1.000
_cell.length_b   1.000
_cell.length_c   1.000
_cell.angle_alpha   90.00
_cell.angle_beta   90.00
_cell.angle_gamma   90.00
#
_symmetry.space_group_name_H-M   'P 1'
#
loop_
_entity.id
_entity.type
_entity.pdbx_description
1 polymer ?
#
loop_
_entity_poly.entity_id
_entity_poly.type
_entity_poly.pdbx_seq_one_letter_code
_entity_poly.pdbx_strand_id
1 'polypeptide(L)'
;MTRPVRSKVDGRQQGWQMTMAIACWLVAAAVSASEAEPLPMESIRNFHTDEVLQPACKPAELRRLKGISDSLVPDRNPSGAWRVAETMLCGANLPPHYLPTRVSREEYGAGEDIGPIRTKVPRGEIETLGGYAYGVGIERRGDDLVYFYNTAGVCSGGFTLRYTRPEWLMVEVGEACD
;
A
#
# COMPACT_ATOMS: atom_id res chain seq x y z
N MET A 1 10.61 -8.66 63.36
CA MET A 1 9.99 -7.41 63.84
C MET A 1 8.72 -7.18 63.05
N THR A 2 7.59 -7.45 63.69
CA THR A 2 6.23 -7.35 63.16
C THR A 2 5.63 -6.00 63.57
N ARG A 3 5.10 -5.25 62.60
CA ARG A 3 4.10 -4.20 62.87
C ARG A 3 2.94 -4.30 61.86
N PRO A 4 1.68 -4.26 62.34
CA PRO A 4 0.46 -4.37 61.54
C PRO A 4 -0.19 -2.98 61.31
N VAL A 5 -1.45 -3.01 60.86
CA VAL A 5 -2.53 -1.98 60.87
C VAL A 5 -2.88 -1.45 59.47
N ARG A 6 -3.92 -1.97 58.80
CA ARG A 6 -5.37 -1.60 58.85
C ARG A 6 -5.64 -0.19 58.32
N SER A 7 -6.37 -0.07 57.20
CA SER A 7 -7.61 0.71 57.19
C SER A 7 -8.42 0.42 55.94
N LYS A 8 -9.69 0.12 56.21
CA LYS A 8 -10.78 -0.15 55.29
C LYS A 8 -11.52 1.17 55.13
N VAL A 9 -11.73 1.64 53.90
CA VAL A 9 -12.65 2.76 53.63
C VAL A 9 -13.71 2.24 52.67
N ASP A 10 -14.83 1.83 53.27
CA ASP A 10 -16.12 1.69 52.60
C ASP A 10 -16.68 3.10 52.38
N GLY A 11 -16.98 3.46 51.13
CA GLY A 11 -17.60 4.73 50.76
C GLY A 11 -18.70 4.52 49.72
N ARG A 12 -19.93 4.33 50.20
CA ARG A 12 -21.18 4.41 49.40
C ARG A 12 -21.46 5.86 49.01
N GLN A 13 -21.76 6.11 47.73
CA GLN A 13 -22.73 7.10 47.24
C GLN A 13 -23.28 6.52 45.91
N GLN A 14 -24.51 5.99 45.78
CA GLN A 14 -25.87 6.54 45.91
C GLN A 14 -26.18 7.77 45.03
N GLY A 15 -27.05 7.54 44.04
CA GLY A 15 -27.70 8.54 43.17
C GLY A 15 -26.71 9.16 42.19
N TRP A 16 -26.99 9.44 40.93
CA TRP A 16 -28.21 10.03 40.39
C TRP A 16 -28.46 9.43 39.01
N GLN A 17 -29.63 8.82 38.82
CA GLN A 17 -30.14 8.52 37.49
C GLN A 17 -30.54 9.84 36.83
N MET A 18 -29.66 10.40 36.00
CA MET A 18 -30.06 11.37 34.98
C MET A 18 -30.32 10.60 33.69
N THR A 19 -31.59 10.27 33.49
CA THR A 19 -32.15 9.89 32.19
C THR A 19 -32.06 11.10 31.26
N MET A 20 -30.89 11.29 30.64
CA MET A 20 -30.74 12.18 29.51
C MET A 20 -31.37 11.48 28.30
N ALA A 21 -32.57 11.94 27.93
CA ALA A 21 -33.19 11.65 26.66
C ALA A 21 -32.30 12.22 25.54
N ILE A 22 -31.36 11.41 25.06
CA ILE A 22 -30.57 11.71 23.86
C ILE A 22 -31.51 11.47 22.68
N ALA A 23 -32.11 12.55 22.19
CA ALA A 23 -32.77 12.59 20.90
C ALA A 23 -31.76 12.16 19.84
N CYS A 24 -31.89 10.91 19.41
CA CYS A 24 -31.09 10.31 18.35
C CYS A 24 -31.53 10.95 17.03
N TRP A 25 -30.92 12.09 16.70
CA TRP A 25 -30.99 12.65 15.36
C TRP A 25 -30.26 11.70 14.43
N LEU A 26 -31.04 10.81 13.80
CA LEU A 26 -30.65 10.03 12.63
C LEU A 26 -30.35 10.99 11.48
N VAL A 27 -29.16 11.59 11.50
CA VAL A 27 -28.59 12.19 10.30
C VAL A 27 -28.13 11.02 9.44
N ALA A 28 -29.01 10.55 8.57
CA ALA A 28 -28.67 9.68 7.47
C ALA A 28 -27.74 10.47 6.53
N ALA A 29 -26.45 10.46 6.83
CA ALA A 29 -25.43 10.91 5.91
C ALA A 29 -25.56 10.01 4.67
N ALA A 30 -26.09 10.57 3.59
CA ALA A 30 -26.03 9.98 2.28
C ALA A 30 -24.54 9.85 1.93
N VAL A 31 -23.97 8.69 2.24
CA VAL A 31 -22.65 8.30 1.78
C VAL A 31 -22.79 8.17 0.27
N SER A 32 -22.36 9.21 -0.45
CA SER A 32 -22.14 9.12 -1.88
C SER A 32 -21.15 7.99 -2.12
N ALA A 33 -21.67 6.80 -2.42
CA ALA A 33 -20.89 5.72 -2.97
C ALA A 33 -20.42 6.23 -4.34
N SER A 34 -19.21 6.79 -4.39
CA SER A 34 -18.51 6.89 -5.67
C SER A 34 -18.37 5.45 -6.16
N GLU A 35 -19.04 5.14 -7.26
CA GLU A 35 -18.80 3.91 -8.00
C GLU A 35 -17.31 3.92 -8.37
N ALA A 36 -16.53 3.13 -7.63
CA ALA A 36 -15.16 2.85 -8.03
C ALA A 36 -15.25 2.21 -9.42
N GLU A 37 -14.59 2.82 -10.41
CA GLU A 37 -14.55 2.24 -11.75
C GLU A 37 -14.07 0.79 -11.64
N PRO A 38 -14.73 -0.15 -12.35
CA PRO A 38 -14.36 -1.54 -12.28
C PRO A 38 -12.91 -1.70 -12.73
N LEU A 39 -12.09 -2.33 -11.89
CA LEU A 39 -10.68 -2.59 -12.20
C LEU A 39 -10.58 -3.34 -13.54
N PRO A 40 -9.60 -3.02 -14.39
CA PRO A 40 -9.43 -3.73 -15.65
C PRO A 40 -9.04 -5.19 -15.37
N MET A 41 -9.92 -6.11 -15.77
CA MET A 41 -9.74 -7.56 -15.54
C MET A 41 -9.25 -8.28 -16.80
N GLU A 42 -9.18 -7.62 -17.94
CA GLU A 42 -8.72 -8.21 -19.19
C GLU A 42 -7.19 -8.24 -19.23
N SER A 43 -6.62 -9.28 -19.84
CA SER A 43 -5.18 -9.31 -20.10
C SER A 43 -4.85 -8.45 -21.31
N ILE A 44 -3.69 -7.79 -21.29
CA ILE A 44 -3.18 -7.01 -22.42
C ILE A 44 -2.05 -7.77 -23.11
N ARG A 45 -1.73 -7.37 -24.35
CA ARG A 45 -0.54 -7.84 -25.05
C ARG A 45 0.58 -6.81 -24.87
N ASN A 46 1.77 -7.28 -24.52
CA ASN A 46 2.97 -6.44 -24.51
C ASN A 46 3.30 -6.04 -25.95
N PHE A 47 3.42 -4.74 -26.22
CA PHE A 47 3.71 -4.23 -27.57
C PHE A 47 5.11 -4.60 -28.09
N HIS A 48 6.06 -4.90 -27.20
CA HIS A 48 7.45 -5.19 -27.56
C HIS A 48 7.75 -6.69 -27.64
N THR A 49 7.07 -7.52 -26.84
CA THR A 49 7.43 -8.95 -26.69
C THR A 49 6.35 -9.93 -27.14
N ASP A 50 5.17 -9.45 -27.56
CA ASP A 50 3.99 -10.27 -27.88
C ASP A 50 3.45 -11.12 -26.71
N GLU A 51 3.97 -10.92 -25.50
CA GLU A 51 3.54 -11.62 -24.30
C GLU A 51 2.14 -11.18 -23.85
N VAL A 52 1.34 -12.12 -23.33
CA VAL A 52 0.04 -11.80 -22.70
C VAL A 52 0.25 -11.49 -21.23
N LEU A 53 0.15 -10.21 -20.88
CA LEU A 53 0.35 -9.72 -19.52
C LEU A 53 -0.95 -9.82 -18.71
N GLN A 54 -0.87 -10.48 -17.56
CA GLN A 54 -1.99 -10.59 -16.63
C GLN A 54 -2.09 -9.35 -15.74
N PRO A 55 -3.31 -8.83 -15.49
CA PRO A 55 -3.51 -7.74 -14.53
C PRO A 55 -3.20 -8.22 -13.11
N ALA A 56 -2.48 -7.40 -12.35
CA ALA A 56 -1.97 -7.72 -11.02
C ALA A 56 -3.09 -8.05 -10.02
N CYS A 57 -4.25 -7.40 -10.17
CA CYS A 57 -5.37 -7.51 -9.23
C CYS A 57 -6.29 -8.70 -9.50
N LYS A 58 -5.95 -9.57 -10.46
CA LYS A 58 -6.62 -10.88 -10.58
C LYS A 58 -6.34 -11.72 -9.33
N PRO A 59 -7.34 -12.43 -8.76
CA PRO A 59 -7.13 -13.26 -7.56
C PRO A 59 -6.02 -14.31 -7.71
N ALA A 60 -5.83 -14.88 -8.91
CA ALA A 60 -4.76 -15.82 -9.17
C ALA A 60 -3.38 -15.15 -9.14
N GLU A 61 -3.26 -13.95 -9.73
CA GLU A 61 -2.03 -13.18 -9.73
C GLU A 61 -1.68 -12.65 -8.34
N LEU A 62 -2.66 -12.15 -7.57
CA LEU A 62 -2.44 -11.75 -6.18
C LEU A 62 -1.88 -12.90 -5.33
N ARG A 63 -2.43 -14.12 -5.47
CA ARG A 63 -1.89 -15.30 -4.77
C ARG A 63 -0.47 -15.63 -5.20
N ARG A 64 -0.17 -15.58 -6.51
CA ARG A 64 1.16 -15.83 -7.07
C ARG A 64 2.17 -14.81 -6.54
N LEU A 65 1.86 -13.52 -6.68
CA LEU A 65 2.71 -12.40 -6.26
C LEU A 65 2.95 -12.41 -4.75
N LYS A 66 1.92 -12.69 -3.96
CA LYS A 66 2.06 -12.86 -2.51
C LYS A 66 3.02 -13.98 -2.17
N GLY A 67 2.88 -15.15 -2.79
CA GLY A 67 3.77 -16.28 -2.56
C GLY A 67 5.23 -15.95 -2.87
N ILE A 68 5.48 -15.25 -3.98
CA ILE A 68 6.82 -14.78 -4.35
C ILE A 68 7.35 -13.78 -3.31
N SER A 69 6.58 -12.73 -3.00
CA SER A 69 6.95 -11.70 -2.01
C SER A 69 7.30 -12.33 -0.65
N ASP A 70 6.43 -13.18 -0.12
CA ASP A 70 6.64 -13.87 1.16
C ASP A 70 7.93 -14.72 1.14
N SER A 71 8.20 -15.42 0.03
CA SER A 71 9.39 -16.27 -0.12
C SER A 71 10.70 -15.49 -0.20
N LEU A 72 10.66 -14.25 -0.68
CA LEU A 72 11.85 -13.40 -0.81
C LEU A 72 12.27 -12.80 0.53
N VAL A 73 11.32 -12.60 1.46
CA VAL A 73 11.55 -11.92 2.75
C VAL A 73 10.92 -12.66 3.96
N PRO A 74 11.16 -13.98 4.12
CA PRO A 74 10.47 -14.79 5.12
C PRO A 74 10.69 -14.28 6.55
N ASP A 75 11.85 -13.68 6.82
CA ASP A 75 12.29 -13.29 8.16
C ASP A 75 12.02 -11.80 8.47
N ARG A 76 11.31 -11.09 7.59
CA ARG A 76 11.20 -9.62 7.64
C ARG A 76 9.76 -9.17 7.50
N ASN A 77 8.86 -9.64 8.35
CA ASN A 77 7.45 -9.25 8.30
C ASN A 77 6.85 -9.34 6.87
N PRO A 78 6.83 -10.53 6.26
CA PRO A 78 6.38 -10.71 4.87
C PRO A 78 4.94 -10.23 4.64
N SER A 79 4.06 -10.41 5.64
CA SER A 79 2.68 -9.90 5.59
C SER A 79 2.62 -8.38 5.52
N GLY A 80 3.54 -7.67 6.20
CA GLY A 80 3.69 -6.22 6.08
C GLY A 80 4.13 -5.79 4.69
N ALA A 81 5.13 -6.46 4.11
CA ALA A 81 5.58 -6.18 2.73
C ALA A 81 4.44 -6.34 1.73
N TRP A 82 3.74 -7.47 1.81
CA TRP A 82 2.63 -7.77 0.91
C TRP A 82 1.50 -6.74 1.04
N ARG A 83 1.16 -6.32 2.26
CA ARG A 83 0.09 -5.33 2.47
C ARG A 83 0.39 -4.00 1.78
N VAL A 84 1.65 -3.54 1.83
CA VAL A 84 2.06 -2.31 1.13
C VAL A 84 1.97 -2.50 -0.38
N ALA A 85 2.50 -3.62 -0.90
CA ALA A 85 2.47 -3.93 -2.33
C ALA A 85 1.05 -4.09 -2.89
N GLU A 86 0.19 -4.84 -2.21
CA GLU A 86 -1.21 -5.03 -2.60
C GLU A 86 -1.97 -3.69 -2.61
N THR A 87 -1.72 -2.82 -1.63
CA THR A 87 -2.31 -1.49 -1.60
C THR A 87 -1.82 -0.63 -2.77
N MET A 88 -0.53 -0.69 -3.10
CA MET A 88 0.02 0.01 -4.27
C MET A 88 -0.58 -0.48 -5.58
N LEU A 89 -0.68 -1.80 -5.74
CA LEU A 89 -1.13 -2.43 -6.98
C LEU A 89 -2.64 -2.26 -7.19
N CYS A 90 -3.45 -2.40 -6.13
CA CYS A 90 -4.90 -2.59 -6.23
C CYS A 90 -5.74 -1.69 -5.32
N GLY A 91 -5.11 -0.93 -4.42
CA GLY A 91 -5.81 0.00 -3.54
C GLY A 91 -6.23 1.27 -4.27
N ALA A 92 -7.23 1.95 -3.72
CA ALA A 92 -7.64 3.27 -4.19
C ALA A 92 -6.75 4.41 -3.65
N ASN A 93 -6.11 4.19 -2.50
CA ASN A 93 -5.24 5.16 -1.83
C ASN A 93 -4.15 4.44 -1.06
N LEU A 94 -2.95 5.02 -1.03
CA LEU A 94 -1.84 4.49 -0.24
C LEU A 94 -1.80 5.18 1.13
N PRO A 95 -1.97 4.44 2.25
CA PRO A 95 -1.91 5.03 3.58
C PRO A 95 -0.60 5.78 3.83
N PRO A 96 -0.63 7.00 4.41
CA PRO A 96 0.57 7.82 4.59
C PRO A 96 1.69 7.20 5.46
N HIS A 97 1.38 6.14 6.22
CA HIS A 97 2.35 5.42 7.05
C HIS A 97 3.15 4.36 6.26
N TYR A 98 2.73 4.01 5.04
CA TYR A 98 3.51 3.17 4.13
C TYR A 98 4.56 3.95 3.36
N LEU A 99 4.61 5.28 3.54
CA LEU A 99 5.49 6.17 2.80
C LEU A 99 6.35 6.98 3.78
N PRO A 100 7.66 7.15 3.49
CA PRO A 100 8.47 8.19 4.14
C PRO A 100 7.95 9.58 3.73
N THR A 101 8.38 10.64 4.41
CA THR A 101 8.00 12.03 4.07
C THR A 101 8.32 12.39 2.62
N ARG A 102 9.44 11.87 2.10
CA ARG A 102 9.86 12.02 0.70
C ARG A 102 10.21 10.68 0.08
N VAL A 103 9.67 10.44 -1.11
CA VAL A 103 9.84 9.22 -1.88
C VAL A 103 10.71 9.53 -3.09
N SER A 104 11.60 8.61 -3.45
CA SER A 104 12.36 8.71 -4.69
C SER A 104 11.42 8.52 -5.87
N ARG A 105 11.42 9.43 -6.83
CA ARG A 105 10.77 9.21 -8.12
C ARG A 105 11.83 9.12 -9.18
N GLU A 106 11.82 8.02 -9.91
CA GLU A 106 12.67 7.79 -11.08
C GLU A 106 11.85 8.04 -12.34
N GLU A 107 12.29 8.97 -13.16
CA GLU A 107 11.68 9.30 -14.45
C GLU A 107 12.73 9.12 -15.54
N TYR A 108 12.32 8.51 -16.65
CA TYR A 108 13.15 8.41 -17.84
C TYR A 108 12.73 9.52 -18.80
N GLY A 109 13.69 10.38 -19.16
CA GLY A 109 13.45 11.46 -20.11
C GLY A 109 13.14 10.92 -21.51
N ALA A 110 12.26 11.60 -22.23
CA ALA A 110 12.03 11.30 -23.65
C ALA A 110 13.14 11.94 -24.50
N GLY A 111 13.88 11.14 -25.29
CA GLY A 111 14.87 11.64 -26.25
C GLY A 111 16.33 11.31 -25.92
N GLU A 112 17.23 12.30 -25.98
CA GLU A 112 18.70 12.13 -25.84
C GLU A 112 19.20 12.13 -24.38
N ASP A 113 18.30 12.09 -23.39
CA ASP A 113 18.69 12.15 -21.98
C ASP A 113 19.52 10.92 -21.56
N ILE A 114 20.68 11.18 -20.95
CA ILE A 114 21.60 10.14 -20.49
C ILE A 114 21.12 9.62 -19.13
N GLY A 115 20.16 8.70 -19.16
CA GLY A 115 19.75 7.88 -18.03
C GLY A 115 18.64 8.48 -17.15
N PRO A 116 18.28 7.76 -16.06
CA PRO A 116 17.14 8.14 -15.23
C PRO A 116 17.42 9.41 -14.42
N ILE A 117 16.44 10.32 -14.42
CA ILE A 117 16.41 11.46 -13.51
C ILE A 117 15.73 11.00 -12.22
N ARG A 118 16.41 11.23 -11.09
CA ARG A 118 15.89 10.90 -9.75
C ARG A 118 15.54 12.16 -8.99
N THR A 119 14.27 12.32 -8.66
CA THR A 119 13.77 13.41 -7.83
C THR A 119 13.24 12.89 -6.48
N LYS A 120 13.10 13.78 -5.50
CA LYS A 120 12.47 13.46 -4.21
C LYS A 120 11.15 14.20 -4.12
N VAL A 121 10.05 13.46 -4.20
CA VAL A 121 8.69 14.02 -4.16
C VAL A 121 8.06 13.83 -2.78
N PRO A 122 7.20 14.76 -2.32
CA PRO A 122 6.36 14.58 -1.14
C PRO A 122 5.49 13.32 -1.24
N ARG A 123 5.26 12.63 -0.12
CA ARG A 123 4.42 11.42 -0.08
C ARG A 123 2.99 11.59 -0.61
N GLY A 124 2.46 12.81 -0.57
CA GLY A 124 1.10 13.11 -1.05
C GLY A 124 0.98 13.12 -2.58
N GLU A 125 2.11 13.07 -3.30
CA GLU A 125 2.15 13.01 -4.76
C GLU A 125 2.31 11.57 -5.27
N ILE A 126 2.36 10.57 -4.37
CA ILE A 126 2.44 9.16 -4.75
C ILE A 126 1.03 8.60 -4.89
N GLU A 127 0.69 8.20 -6.11
CA GLU A 127 -0.58 7.58 -6.44
C GLU A 127 -0.44 6.06 -6.51
N THR A 128 -1.52 5.35 -6.15
CA THR A 128 -1.61 3.91 -6.35
C THR A 128 -1.86 3.59 -7.81
N LEU A 129 -1.42 2.42 -8.26
CA LEU A 129 -1.69 1.94 -9.61
C LEU A 129 -3.14 1.55 -9.83
N GLY A 130 -3.92 1.36 -8.76
CA GLY A 130 -5.38 1.21 -8.85
C GLY A 130 -5.86 0.14 -9.84
N GLY A 131 -5.12 -0.96 -9.97
CA GLY A 131 -5.42 -2.06 -10.91
C GLY A 131 -4.82 -1.96 -12.30
N TYR A 132 -4.12 -0.88 -12.64
CA TYR A 132 -3.53 -0.68 -13.97
C TYR A 132 -2.15 -1.33 -14.15
N ALA A 133 -1.69 -2.15 -13.21
CA ALA A 133 -0.43 -2.88 -13.29
C ALA A 133 -0.59 -4.26 -13.95
N TYR A 134 0.27 -4.58 -14.91
CA TYR A 134 0.25 -5.83 -15.66
C TYR A 134 1.62 -6.51 -15.67
N GLY A 135 1.63 -7.85 -15.72
CA GLY A 135 2.86 -8.62 -15.87
C GLY A 135 3.84 -8.40 -14.73
N VAL A 136 3.32 -8.27 -13.50
CA VAL A 136 4.14 -7.88 -12.35
C VAL A 136 5.16 -8.96 -12.01
N GLY A 137 6.42 -8.54 -11.87
CA GLY A 137 7.50 -9.34 -11.31
C GLY A 137 8.03 -8.74 -10.01
N ILE A 138 8.71 -9.56 -9.21
CA ILE A 138 9.25 -9.19 -7.91
C ILE A 138 10.66 -9.77 -7.78
N GLU A 139 11.58 -8.95 -7.31
CA GLU A 139 12.91 -9.40 -6.95
C GLU A 139 13.39 -8.77 -5.64
N ARG A 140 14.39 -9.40 -5.02
CA ARG A 140 15.01 -8.88 -3.80
C ARG A 140 16.36 -8.28 -4.10
N ARG A 141 16.60 -7.07 -3.59
CA ARG A 141 17.89 -6.37 -3.64
C ARG A 141 18.32 -5.98 -2.23
N GLY A 142 19.06 -6.84 -1.56
CA GLY A 142 19.50 -6.60 -0.18
C GLY A 142 18.33 -6.51 0.81
N ASP A 143 18.04 -5.28 1.25
CA ASP A 143 16.92 -4.93 2.15
C ASP A 143 15.65 -4.45 1.45
N ASP A 144 15.70 -4.49 0.11
CA ASP A 144 14.63 -4.01 -0.73
C ASP A 144 13.90 -5.16 -1.44
N LEU A 145 12.60 -4.97 -1.63
CA LEU A 145 11.80 -5.68 -2.62
C LEU A 145 11.46 -4.72 -3.75
N VAL A 146 11.86 -5.09 -4.96
CA VAL A 146 11.59 -4.31 -6.17
C VAL A 146 10.47 -5.00 -6.92
N TYR A 147 9.40 -4.26 -7.18
CA TYR A 147 8.30 -4.66 -8.04
C TYR A 147 8.47 -3.94 -9.36
N PHE A 148 8.31 -4.66 -10.46
CA PHE A 148 8.32 -4.10 -11.81
C PHE A 148 7.05 -4.56 -12.54
N TYR A 149 6.50 -3.69 -13.38
CA TYR A 149 5.22 -3.89 -14.02
C TYR A 149 5.14 -3.13 -15.35
N ASN A 150 4.11 -3.42 -16.12
CA ASN A 150 3.72 -2.63 -17.29
C ASN A 150 2.38 -1.93 -17.02
N THR A 151 2.21 -0.73 -17.56
CA THR A 151 0.94 0.04 -17.57
C THR A 151 0.57 0.32 -19.02
N ALA A 152 -0.70 0.07 -19.38
CA ALA A 152 -1.24 0.25 -20.74
C ALA A 152 -0.46 -0.44 -21.90
N GLY A 153 0.50 -1.32 -21.59
CA GLY A 153 1.33 -2.03 -22.57
C GLY A 153 2.44 -1.20 -23.20
N VAL A 154 2.49 0.10 -22.92
CA VAL A 154 3.44 1.07 -23.51
C VAL A 154 4.39 1.69 -22.48
N CYS A 155 4.08 1.54 -21.20
CA CYS A 155 4.90 2.02 -20.11
C CYS A 155 5.42 0.83 -19.29
N SER A 156 6.67 0.92 -18.86
CA SER A 156 7.29 0.03 -17.89
C SER A 156 7.60 0.82 -16.62
N GLY A 157 7.17 0.31 -15.48
CA GLY A 157 7.37 0.98 -14.20
C GLY A 157 7.79 0.03 -13.10
N GLY A 158 8.01 0.60 -11.92
CA GLY A 158 8.35 -0.15 -10.73
C GLY A 158 8.21 0.64 -9.45
N PHE A 159 8.19 -0.06 -8.34
CA PHE A 159 8.29 0.52 -7.02
C PHE A 159 9.14 -0.35 -6.10
N THR A 160 9.81 0.30 -5.15
CA THR A 160 10.71 -0.36 -4.21
C THR A 160 10.18 -0.22 -2.80
N LEU A 161 10.02 -1.36 -2.13
CA LEU A 161 9.77 -1.43 -0.70
C LEU A 161 11.09 -1.66 0.02
N ARG A 162 11.36 -0.91 1.09
CA ARG A 162 12.52 -1.08 1.96
C ARG A 162 12.09 -1.48 3.36
N TYR A 163 12.77 -2.46 3.93
CA TYR A 163 12.53 -2.86 5.31
C TYR A 163 13.24 -1.92 6.28
N THR A 164 12.48 -1.21 7.12
CA THR A 164 13.01 -0.25 8.10
C THR A 164 12.90 -0.70 9.55
N ARG A 165 12.49 -1.96 9.79
CA ARG A 165 12.30 -2.59 11.12
C ARG A 165 11.49 -1.74 12.11
N PRO A 166 10.22 -2.09 12.42
CA PRO A 166 9.52 -3.34 12.09
C PRO A 166 8.71 -3.30 10.78
N GLU A 167 8.81 -2.21 10.02
CA GLU A 167 7.87 -1.89 8.95
C GLU A 167 8.52 -1.95 7.56
N TRP A 168 7.66 -2.01 6.54
CA TRP A 168 8.03 -1.84 5.14
C TRP A 168 7.51 -0.49 4.67
N LEU A 169 8.39 0.27 4.03
CA LEU A 169 8.04 1.56 3.44
C LEU A 169 8.32 1.52 1.95
N MET A 170 7.45 2.14 1.17
CA MET A 170 7.70 2.40 -0.25
C MET A 170 8.60 3.62 -0.37
N VAL A 171 9.84 3.39 -0.81
CA VAL A 171 10.90 4.41 -0.82
C VAL A 171 11.21 4.94 -2.21
N GLU A 172 10.75 4.23 -3.24
CA GLU A 172 10.96 4.57 -4.64
C GLU A 172 9.77 4.14 -5.49
N VAL A 173 9.46 4.97 -6.48
CA VAL A 173 8.56 4.66 -7.60
C VAL A 173 9.22 5.16 -8.88
N GLY A 174 8.90 4.57 -10.02
CA GLY A 174 9.32 5.10 -11.31
C GLY A 174 8.54 4.50 -12.46
N GLU A 175 8.48 5.25 -13.55
CA GLU A 175 7.83 4.82 -14.79
C GLU A 175 8.57 5.41 -15.98
N ALA A 176 8.63 4.64 -17.06
CA ALA A 176 9.14 5.01 -18.36
C ALA A 176 8.09 4.62 -19.40
N CYS A 177 7.77 5.54 -20.31
CA CYS A 177 6.82 5.34 -21.40
C CYS A 177 7.48 5.72 -22.72
N ASP A 178 7.15 4.98 -23.78
CA ASP A 178 7.49 5.34 -25.16
C ASP A 178 6.52 6.38 -25.76
#